data_AF-A0A2P6QBX1-F1
#
_entry.id   AF-A0A2P6QBX1-F1
#
_cell.length_a   1.000
_cell.length_b   1.000
_cell.length_c   1.000
_cell.angle_alpha   90.00
_cell.angle_beta   90.00
_cell.angle_gamma   90.00
#
_symmetry.space_group_name_H-M   'P 1'
#
loop_
_entity.id
_entity.type
_entity.pdbx_description
1 polymer ?
#
loop_
_entity_poly.entity_id
_entity_poly.type
_entity_poly.pdbx_seq_one_letter_code
_entity_poly.pdbx_strand_id
1 'polypeptide(L)' 'MGDIVTKDSFEWIFSDPKIVKTSSVVCRLMDDIVSHKFEQKRGHVASAVECYMKQYGATEEETIIEFRN' A
#
# COMPACT_ATOMS: atom_id res chain seq x y z
N MET A 1 -7.33 23.31 6.16
CA MET A 1 -6.06 23.77 5.57
C MET A 1 -5.59 24.97 6.39
N GLY A 2 -4.74 24.72 7.40
CA GLY A 2 -4.06 25.77 8.15
C GLY A 2 -2.68 26.08 7.55
N ASP A 3 -2.12 27.21 7.98
CA ASP A 3 -0.78 27.79 7.74
C ASP A 3 -0.13 27.69 6.33
N ILE A 4 0.73 28.66 6.03
CA ILE A 4 1.44 28.72 4.74
C ILE A 4 2.47 27.59 4.68
N VAL A 5 2.37 26.72 3.68
CA VAL A 5 3.35 25.66 3.41
C VAL A 5 4.70 26.28 3.02
N THR A 6 5.78 25.83 3.63
CA THR A 6 7.14 26.36 3.41
C THR A 6 7.98 25.45 2.50
N LYS A 7 9.08 25.97 1.96
CA LYS A 7 10.08 25.17 1.24
C LYS A 7 10.60 24.01 2.10
N ASP A 8 10.91 24.27 3.37
CA ASP A 8 11.39 23.27 4.32
C ASP A 8 10.37 22.14 4.54
N SER A 9 9.07 22.46 4.50
CA SER A 9 8.00 21.44 4.57
C SER A 9 8.05 20.49 3.38
N PHE A 10 8.31 21.00 2.18
CA PHE A 10 8.50 20.19 0.98
C PHE A 10 9.80 19.38 1.03
N GLU A 11 10.92 20.00 1.42
CA GLU A 11 12.19 19.27 1.55
C GLU A 11 12.07 18.13 2.57
N TRP A 12 11.36 18.37 3.68
CA TRP A 12 11.06 17.32 4.66
C TRP A 12 10.19 16.22 4.09
N ILE A 13 9.07 16.51 3.41
CA ILE A 13 8.18 15.45 2.87
C ILE A 13 8.87 14.65 1.76
N PHE A 14 9.69 15.30 0.93
CA PHE A 14 10.45 14.66 -0.14
C PHE A 14 11.67 13.87 0.36
N SER A 15 12.08 14.06 1.61
CA SER A 15 13.11 13.21 2.25
C SER A 15 12.61 11.78 2.59
N ASP A 16 11.36 11.44 2.23
CA ASP A 16 10.68 10.19 2.55
C ASP A 16 10.70 9.86 4.06
N PRO A 17 10.17 10.78 4.91
CA PRO A 17 10.19 10.56 6.35
C PRO A 17 9.36 9.33 6.69
N LYS A 18 9.74 8.63 7.76
CA LYS A 18 9.14 7.34 8.16
C LYS A 18 7.61 7.37 8.17
N ILE A 19 7.00 8.48 8.59
CA ILE A 19 5.54 8.63 8.60
C ILE A 19 4.93 8.56 7.20
N VAL A 20 5.49 9.27 6.21
CA VAL A 20 5.03 9.23 4.82
C VAL A 20 5.19 7.83 4.27
N LYS A 21 6.35 7.22 4.47
CA LYS A 21 6.63 5.86 4.04
C LYS A 21 5.65 4.85 4.63
N THR A 22 5.51 4.81 5.95
CA THR A 22 4.61 3.87 6.63
C THR A 22 3.15 4.10 6.24
N SER A 23 2.69 5.35 6.18
CA SER A 23 1.34 5.66 5.72
C SER A 23 1.11 5.22 4.27
N SER A 24 2.09 5.42 3.37
CA SER A 24 1.97 4.98 1.98
C SER A 24 1.86 3.47 1.83
N VAL A 25 2.60 2.69 2.64
CA VAL A 25 2.53 1.23 2.67
C VAL A 25 1.15 0.77 3.15
N VAL A 26 0.65 1.31 4.27
CA VAL A 26 -0.68 0.97 4.78
C VAL A 26 -1.77 1.30 3.74
N CYS A 27 -1.72 2.49 3.15
CA CYS A 27 -2.67 2.88 2.09
C CYS A 27 -2.60 1.92 0.89
N ARG A 28 -1.40 1.53 0.45
CA ARG A 28 -1.23 0.60 -0.66
C ARG A 28 -1.80 -0.79 -0.35
N LEU A 29 -1.51 -1.35 0.82
CA LEU A 29 -2.03 -2.66 1.21
C LEU A 29 -3.57 -2.65 1.31
N MET A 30 -4.15 -1.59 1.88
CA MET A 30 -5.60 -1.48 1.99
C MET A 30 -6.29 -1.30 0.63
N ASP A 31 -5.68 -0.56 -0.30
CA ASP A 31 -6.15 -0.42 -1.68
C ASP A 31 -6.14 -1.78 -2.39
N ASP A 32 -5.00 -2.47 -2.35
CA ASP A 32 -4.81 -3.77 -2.98
C ASP A 32 -5.78 -4.84 -2.42
N ILE A 33 -6.01 -4.89 -1.09
CA ILE A 33 -7.01 -5.81 -0.48
C ILE A 33 -8.39 -5.62 -1.09
N VAL A 34 -8.79 -4.38 -1.39
CA VAL A 34 -10.14 -4.09 -1.90
C VAL A 34 -10.23 -4.28 -3.42
N SER A 35 -9.16 -3.97 -4.17
CA SER A 35 -9.21 -3.92 -5.63
C SER A 35 -8.73 -5.20 -6.34
N HIS A 36 -7.91 -6.05 -5.69
CA HIS A 36 -7.12 -7.07 -6.40
C HIS A 36 -7.96 -8.01 -7.29
N LYS A 37 -9.15 -8.47 -6.85
CA LYS A 37 -10.02 -9.35 -7.65
C LYS A 37 -10.47 -8.70 -8.96
N PHE A 38 -10.85 -7.42 -8.89
CA PHE A 38 -11.27 -6.68 -10.07
C PHE A 38 -10.09 -6.44 -11.01
N GLU A 39 -8.94 -6.09 -10.45
CA GLU A 39 -7.70 -5.84 -11.18
C GLU A 39 -7.21 -7.10 -11.92
N GLN A 40 -7.20 -8.25 -11.26
CA GLN A 40 -6.87 -9.53 -11.87
C GLN A 40 -7.86 -9.90 -12.98
N LYS A 41 -9.16 -9.67 -12.79
CA LYS A 41 -10.19 -9.95 -13.81
C LYS A 41 -9.98 -9.17 -15.10
N ARG A 42 -9.47 -7.93 -15.01
CA ARG A 42 -9.20 -7.07 -16.18
C ARG A 42 -7.78 -7.21 -16.74
N GLY A 43 -6.98 -8.17 -16.24
CA GLY A 43 -5.61 -8.41 -16.70
C GLY A 43 -4.62 -7.32 -16.27
N HIS A 44 -4.87 -6.66 -15.14
CA HIS A 44 -3.90 -5.74 -14.55
C HIS A 44 -2.70 -6.51 -13.97
N VAL A 45 -1.63 -5.78 -13.64
CA VAL A 45 -0.48 -6.37 -12.94
C VAL A 45 -0.87 -6.85 -11.54
N ALA A 46 -0.12 -7.84 -11.04
CA ALA A 46 -0.31 -8.43 -9.71
C ALA A 46 -0.21 -7.38 -8.60
N SER A 47 -1.12 -7.43 -7.63
CA SER A 47 -1.10 -6.60 -6.43
C SER A 47 -0.20 -7.21 -5.35
N ALA A 48 -0.09 -6.54 -4.19
CA ALA A 48 0.56 -7.12 -3.01
C ALA A 48 -0.06 -8.45 -2.59
N VAL A 49 -1.38 -8.64 -2.79
CA VAL A 49 -2.09 -9.88 -2.44
C VAL A 49 -1.55 -11.06 -3.24
N GLU A 50 -1.53 -10.95 -4.58
CA GLU A 50 -1.00 -12.01 -5.45
C GLU A 50 0.50 -12.25 -5.21
N CYS A 51 1.27 -11.19 -4.96
CA CYS A 51 2.69 -11.31 -4.66
C CYS A 51 2.92 -12.13 -3.38
N TYR A 52 2.18 -11.84 -2.31
CA TYR A 52 2.32 -12.54 -1.03
C TYR A 52 1.87 -14.00 -1.13
N MET A 53 0.70 -14.25 -1.74
CA MET A 53 0.20 -15.61 -1.99
C MET A 53 1.21 -16.44 -2.78
N LYS A 54 1.79 -15.87 -3.84
CA LYS A 54 2.79 -16.56 -4.66
C LYS A 54 4.11 -16.80 -3.92
N GLN A 55 4.56 -15.83 -3.13
CA GLN A 55 5.84 -15.92 -2.42
C GLN A 55 5.81 -16.94 -1.28
N TYR A 56 4.69 -17.01 -0.55
CA TYR A 56 4.58 -17.83 0.66
C TYR A 56 3.66 -19.05 0.51
N GLY A 57 3.04 -19.24 -0.65
CA GLY A 57 2.02 -20.29 -0.85
C GLY A 57 0.77 -20.07 0.00
N ALA A 58 0.54 -18.83 0.45
CA ALA A 58 -0.57 -18.48 1.32
C ALA A 58 -1.90 -18.43 0.56
N THR A 59 -2.98 -18.66 1.29
CA THR A 59 -4.34 -18.38 0.83
C THR A 59 -4.61 -16.88 0.80
N GLU A 60 -5.67 -16.48 0.10
CA GLU A 60 -6.11 -15.08 0.07
C GLU A 60 -6.50 -14.61 1.49
N GLU A 61 -7.21 -15.45 2.24
CA GLU A 61 -7.63 -15.16 3.61
C GLU A 61 -6.45 -14.94 4.56
N GLU A 62 -5.43 -15.80 4.52
CA GLU A 62 -4.19 -15.63 5.30
C GLU A 62 -3.47 -14.33 4.94
N THR A 63 -3.45 -13.99 3.65
CA THR A 63 -2.83 -12.76 3.16
C THR A 63 -3.56 -11.51 3.67
N ILE A 64 -4.90 -11.52 3.65
CA ILE A 64 -5.72 -10.41 4.15
C ILE A 64 -5.56 -10.24 5.66
N ILE A 65 -5.43 -11.33 6.41
CA ILE A 65 -5.17 -11.28 7.85
C ILE A 65 -3.80 -10.66 8.10
N GLU A 66 -2.75 -11.11 7.40
CA GLU A 66 -1.40 -10.57 7.55
C GLU A 66 -1.34 -9.08 7.26
N PHE A 67 -2.00 -8.61 6.20
CA PHE A 67 -1.97 -7.19 5.81
C PHE A 67 -2.78 -6.26 6.73
N ARG A 68 -3.60 -6.81 7.63
CA ARG A 68 -4.40 -6.05 8.60
C ARG A 68 -3.78 -6.01 10.01
N ASN A 69 -2.71 -6.76 10.24
CA ASN A 69 -1.94 -6.76 11.49
C ASN A 69 -1.03 -5.53 11.59
#